data_AF-I2DY67-F1
#
_entry.id   AF-I2DY67-F1
#
_cell.length_a   1.000
_cell.length_b   1.000
_cell.length_c   1.000
_cell.angle_alpha   90.00
_cell.angle_beta   90.00
_cell.angle_gamma   90.00
#
_symmetry.space_group_name_H-M   'P 1'
#
loop_
_entity.id
_entity.type
_entity.pdbx_description
1 polymer ?
#
loop_
_entity_poly.entity_id
_entity_poly.type
_entity_poly.pdbx_seq_one_letter_code
_entity_poly.pdbx_strand_id
1 'polypeptide(L)'
;MAIGTGASAAPNSTAVGQGATASGVNSTALGNGATASGDNSTAEGQGAIASGVNSKADGQAAAATGANSTALGQGSTASGANTTAVGQGSTAVGVNSVAIGTGSVASEPNTVSFGSQGNERRLTNVAPGVNGTDAVNMNQLWRVQSGINDVAHRAYSGIAAATALTMIPEVDPGKTIAVGVGAGSYQGYSAGAIGVSVRFTDSLKAKLGVGIGGGSNTYGGGVSYQW
;
A
#
# COMPACT_ATOMS: atom_id res chain seq x y z
N MET A 1 -38.51 -10.43 28.55
CA MET A 1 -39.15 -9.19 29.04
C MET A 1 -39.60 -8.37 27.85
N ALA A 2 -40.86 -7.92 27.78
CA ALA A 2 -41.35 -7.09 26.69
C ALA A 2 -42.04 -5.82 27.25
N ILE A 3 -41.65 -4.63 26.79
CA ILE A 3 -42.19 -3.33 27.23
C ILE A 3 -42.55 -2.48 26.00
N GLY A 4 -43.82 -2.12 25.85
CA GLY A 4 -44.32 -1.32 24.72
C GLY A 4 -45.47 -2.00 23.98
N THR A 5 -46.31 -1.22 23.30
CA THR A 5 -47.44 -1.78 22.53
C THR A 5 -46.92 -2.63 21.36
N GLY A 6 -47.36 -3.88 21.27
CA GLY A 6 -46.89 -4.82 20.25
C GLY A 6 -45.44 -5.29 20.43
N ALA A 7 -44.79 -5.02 21.57
CA ALA A 7 -43.48 -5.57 21.86
C ALA A 7 -43.58 -7.08 22.14
N SER A 8 -42.62 -7.86 21.64
CA SER A 8 -42.56 -9.31 21.80
C SER A 8 -41.15 -9.78 22.15
N ALA A 9 -41.03 -10.69 23.11
CA ALA A 9 -39.76 -11.23 23.58
C ALA A 9 -39.86 -12.74 23.83
N ALA A 10 -38.97 -13.51 23.21
CA ALA A 10 -38.70 -14.92 23.48
C ALA A 10 -38.15 -15.16 24.93
N PRO A 11 -37.98 -16.43 25.35
CA PRO A 11 -37.33 -16.74 26.62
C PRO A 11 -35.92 -16.14 26.73
N ASN A 12 -35.59 -15.62 27.91
CA ASN A 12 -34.32 -14.94 28.21
C ASN A 12 -33.99 -13.74 27.32
N SER A 13 -34.97 -13.21 26.56
CA SER A 13 -34.76 -12.05 25.70
C SER A 13 -35.41 -10.78 26.27
N THR A 14 -35.02 -9.62 25.75
CA THR A 14 -35.56 -8.32 26.15
C THR A 14 -36.02 -7.53 24.93
N ALA A 15 -37.27 -7.07 24.90
CA ALA A 15 -37.81 -6.17 23.88
C ALA A 15 -38.38 -4.91 24.53
N VAL A 16 -37.90 -3.73 24.14
CA VAL A 16 -38.35 -2.44 24.71
C VAL A 16 -38.59 -1.44 23.58
N GLY A 17 -39.84 -1.00 23.42
CA GLY A 17 -40.29 -0.08 22.37
C GLY A 17 -41.57 -0.56 21.69
N GLN A 18 -42.37 0.37 21.12
CA GLN A 18 -43.54 -0.03 20.32
C GLN A 18 -43.09 -0.89 19.14
N GLY A 19 -43.69 -2.07 18.98
CA GLY A 19 -43.34 -3.04 17.93
C GLY A 19 -41.95 -3.68 18.05
N ALA A 20 -41.22 -3.49 19.15
CA ALA A 20 -39.91 -4.11 19.33
C ALA A 20 -40.03 -5.65 19.42
N THR A 21 -39.22 -6.39 18.67
CA THR A 21 -39.28 -7.86 18.60
C THR A 21 -37.92 -8.47 18.91
N ALA A 22 -37.80 -9.18 20.04
CA ALA A 22 -36.62 -9.96 20.42
C ALA A 22 -36.96 -11.45 20.37
N SER A 23 -36.97 -12.03 19.16
CA SER A 23 -37.44 -13.40 18.91
C SER A 23 -36.35 -14.47 18.96
N GLY A 24 -35.07 -14.08 18.88
CA GLY A 24 -33.96 -15.01 19.08
C GLY A 24 -33.77 -15.39 20.55
N VAL A 25 -33.18 -16.54 20.84
CA VAL A 25 -32.82 -16.94 22.21
C VAL A 25 -31.78 -15.96 22.75
N ASN A 26 -31.93 -15.49 24.00
CA ASN A 26 -31.05 -14.50 24.62
C ASN A 26 -30.89 -13.18 23.83
N SER A 27 -31.85 -12.84 22.97
CA SER A 27 -31.76 -11.63 22.14
C SER A 27 -32.16 -10.36 22.90
N THR A 28 -31.75 -9.19 22.41
CA THR A 28 -32.16 -7.89 22.97
C THR A 28 -32.56 -6.94 21.84
N ALA A 29 -33.78 -6.41 21.87
CA ALA A 29 -34.29 -5.40 20.95
C ALA A 29 -34.71 -4.15 21.73
N LEU A 30 -34.03 -3.02 21.51
CA LEU A 30 -34.29 -1.75 22.18
C LEU A 30 -34.53 -0.65 21.14
N GLY A 31 -35.78 -0.21 21.00
CA GLY A 31 -36.17 0.84 20.07
C GLY A 31 -37.52 0.55 19.40
N ASN A 32 -38.18 1.60 18.92
CA ASN A 32 -39.42 1.45 18.16
C ASN A 32 -39.16 0.60 16.89
N GLY A 33 -39.87 -0.52 16.75
CA GLY A 33 -39.68 -1.46 15.64
C GLY A 33 -38.32 -2.16 15.58
N ALA A 34 -37.49 -2.08 16.64
CA ALA A 34 -36.22 -2.80 16.69
C ALA A 34 -36.48 -4.32 16.63
N THR A 35 -35.71 -5.06 15.83
CA THR A 35 -35.88 -6.50 15.62
C THR A 35 -34.57 -7.24 15.86
N ALA A 36 -34.51 -8.02 16.93
CA ALA A 36 -33.42 -8.95 17.24
C ALA A 36 -33.92 -10.39 17.08
N SER A 37 -33.74 -10.97 15.88
CA SER A 37 -34.27 -12.29 15.54
C SER A 37 -33.22 -13.41 15.49
N GLY A 38 -31.93 -13.06 15.50
CA GLY A 38 -30.85 -14.03 15.66
C GLY A 38 -30.66 -14.44 17.12
N ASP A 39 -30.19 -15.66 17.36
CA ASP A 39 -29.81 -16.10 18.70
C ASP A 39 -28.61 -15.28 19.20
N ASN A 40 -28.67 -14.87 20.47
CA ASN A 40 -27.72 -13.96 21.11
C ASN A 40 -27.53 -12.62 20.36
N SER A 41 -28.51 -12.20 19.55
CA SER A 41 -28.40 -10.95 18.80
C SER A 41 -28.86 -9.73 19.60
N THR A 42 -28.37 -8.56 19.24
CA THR A 42 -28.72 -7.29 19.88
C THR A 42 -29.05 -6.23 18.84
N ALA A 43 -30.25 -5.69 18.86
CA ALA A 43 -30.71 -4.59 18.00
C ALA A 43 -31.05 -3.37 18.86
N GLU A 44 -30.30 -2.30 18.74
CA GLU A 44 -30.46 -1.05 19.48
C GLU A 44 -30.69 0.11 18.50
N GLY A 45 -31.81 0.81 18.61
CA GLY A 45 -32.21 1.90 17.73
C GLY A 45 -33.56 1.68 17.04
N GLN A 46 -34.19 2.77 16.62
CA GLN A 46 -35.47 2.69 15.90
C GLN A 46 -35.27 1.93 14.58
N GLY A 47 -36.04 0.87 14.37
CA GLY A 47 -35.95 0.00 13.19
C GLY A 47 -34.60 -0.72 13.02
N ALA A 48 -33.77 -0.82 14.06
CA ALA A 48 -32.54 -1.61 14.00
C ALA A 48 -32.87 -3.11 13.81
N ILE A 49 -32.09 -3.82 13.01
CA ILE A 49 -32.30 -5.23 12.66
C ILE A 49 -31.04 -6.04 12.95
N ALA A 50 -31.11 -6.94 13.92
CA ALA A 50 -30.06 -7.92 14.24
C ALA A 50 -30.60 -9.34 14.02
N SER A 51 -30.55 -9.82 12.77
CA SER A 51 -31.09 -11.12 12.37
C SER A 51 -30.05 -12.23 12.22
N GLY A 52 -28.77 -11.89 12.24
CA GLY A 52 -27.70 -12.88 12.29
C GLY A 52 -27.52 -13.47 13.70
N VAL A 53 -27.13 -14.73 13.79
CA VAL A 53 -26.70 -15.33 15.07
C VAL A 53 -25.48 -14.57 15.59
N ASN A 54 -25.46 -14.24 16.89
CA ASN A 54 -24.45 -13.42 17.55
C ASN A 54 -24.24 -12.04 16.88
N SER A 55 -25.25 -11.47 16.23
CA SER A 55 -25.10 -10.18 15.56
C SER A 55 -25.45 -8.99 16.46
N LYS A 56 -24.86 -7.83 16.18
CA LYS A 56 -25.19 -6.57 16.86
C LYS A 56 -25.47 -5.47 15.85
N ALA A 57 -26.67 -4.89 15.89
CA ALA A 57 -27.04 -3.69 15.16
C ALA A 57 -27.28 -2.56 16.18
N ASP A 58 -26.54 -1.46 16.06
CA ASP A 58 -26.62 -0.30 16.95
C ASP A 58 -26.71 0.97 16.12
N GLY A 59 -27.87 1.62 16.14
CA GLY A 59 -28.21 2.81 15.36
C GLY A 59 -29.58 2.70 14.70
N GLN A 60 -30.20 3.85 14.42
CA GLN A 60 -31.47 3.90 13.69
C GLN A 60 -31.30 3.22 12.31
N ALA A 61 -32.16 2.24 12.01
CA ALA A 61 -32.09 1.42 10.81
C ALA A 61 -30.75 0.71 10.55
N ALA A 62 -29.91 0.50 11.58
CA ALA A 62 -28.72 -0.34 11.46
C ALA A 62 -29.15 -1.80 11.21
N ALA A 63 -28.41 -2.53 10.37
CA ALA A 63 -28.76 -3.88 9.94
C ALA A 63 -27.55 -4.82 10.03
N ALA A 64 -27.55 -5.71 11.03
CA ALA A 64 -26.55 -6.76 11.22
C ALA A 64 -27.19 -8.13 10.93
N THR A 65 -27.16 -8.53 9.66
CA THR A 65 -27.88 -9.71 9.13
C THR A 65 -26.97 -10.92 8.90
N GLY A 66 -25.66 -10.73 8.87
CA GLY A 66 -24.69 -11.84 8.81
C GLY A 66 -24.48 -12.49 10.18
N ALA A 67 -24.12 -13.78 10.22
CA ALA A 67 -23.68 -14.42 11.46
C ALA A 67 -22.40 -13.74 12.00
N ASN A 68 -22.33 -13.52 13.32
CA ASN A 68 -21.25 -12.78 13.99
C ASN A 68 -20.99 -11.39 13.38
N SER A 69 -22.01 -10.74 12.81
CA SER A 69 -21.87 -9.42 12.19
C SER A 69 -22.13 -8.29 13.19
N THR A 70 -21.46 -7.15 12.99
CA THR A 70 -21.67 -5.95 13.80
C THR A 70 -21.91 -4.74 12.88
N ALA A 71 -23.02 -4.03 13.06
CA ALA A 71 -23.35 -2.80 12.34
C ALA A 71 -23.54 -1.66 13.36
N LEU A 72 -22.63 -0.67 13.36
CA LEU A 72 -22.61 0.46 14.27
C LEU A 72 -22.77 1.77 13.50
N GLY A 73 -23.90 2.45 13.70
CA GLY A 73 -24.25 3.73 13.07
C GLY A 73 -25.57 3.68 12.32
N GLN A 74 -26.18 4.86 12.17
CA GLN A 74 -27.46 5.01 11.47
C GLN A 74 -27.37 4.47 10.03
N GLY A 75 -28.27 3.55 9.66
CA GLY A 75 -28.29 2.91 8.35
C GLY A 75 -27.06 2.07 8.01
N SER A 76 -26.19 1.75 8.98
CA SER A 76 -25.05 0.85 8.75
C SER A 76 -25.54 -0.57 8.44
N THR A 77 -24.86 -1.28 7.56
CA THR A 77 -25.23 -2.64 7.12
C THR A 77 -24.03 -3.58 7.21
N ALA A 78 -24.15 -4.65 7.98
CA ALA A 78 -23.18 -5.73 8.07
C ALA A 78 -23.89 -7.06 7.74
N SER A 79 -23.83 -7.47 6.46
CA SER A 79 -24.59 -8.62 5.96
C SER A 79 -23.74 -9.85 5.61
N GLY A 80 -22.42 -9.69 5.48
CA GLY A 80 -21.50 -10.83 5.37
C GLY A 80 -21.29 -11.51 6.73
N ALA A 81 -20.94 -12.81 6.72
CA ALA A 81 -20.55 -13.49 7.95
C ALA A 81 -19.24 -12.88 8.51
N ASN A 82 -19.16 -12.75 9.83
CA ASN A 82 -18.02 -12.16 10.57
C ASN A 82 -17.67 -10.72 10.12
N THR A 83 -18.66 -9.95 9.68
CA THR A 83 -18.43 -8.57 9.20
C THR A 83 -18.54 -7.54 10.30
N THR A 84 -17.90 -6.39 10.09
CA THR A 84 -18.08 -5.22 10.95
C THR A 84 -18.24 -3.95 10.11
N ALA A 85 -19.34 -3.24 10.25
CA ALA A 85 -19.59 -1.95 9.62
C ALA A 85 -19.67 -0.87 10.71
N VAL A 86 -18.80 0.14 10.64
CA VAL A 86 -18.71 1.24 11.63
C VAL A 86 -18.83 2.57 10.91
N GLY A 87 -19.91 3.31 11.15
CA GLY A 87 -20.20 4.61 10.57
C GLY A 87 -21.58 4.68 9.93
N GLN A 88 -22.15 5.88 9.86
CA GLN A 88 -23.44 6.13 9.22
C GLN A 88 -23.40 5.66 7.75
N GLY A 89 -24.36 4.83 7.35
CA GLY A 89 -24.43 4.28 5.99
C GLY A 89 -23.25 3.39 5.57
N SER A 90 -22.36 2.98 6.50
CA SER A 90 -21.28 2.04 6.19
C SER A 90 -21.84 0.66 5.83
N THR A 91 -21.21 -0.05 4.90
CA THR A 91 -21.71 -1.31 4.34
C THR A 91 -20.59 -2.34 4.27
N ALA A 92 -20.67 -3.42 5.03
CA ALA A 92 -19.75 -4.56 5.00
C ALA A 92 -20.48 -5.81 4.52
N VAL A 93 -20.14 -6.30 3.33
CA VAL A 93 -20.79 -7.45 2.67
C VAL A 93 -19.82 -8.59 2.35
N GLY A 94 -18.53 -8.31 2.21
CA GLY A 94 -17.51 -9.35 2.05
C GLY A 94 -17.36 -10.17 3.34
N VAL A 95 -17.25 -11.50 3.25
CA VAL A 95 -17.06 -12.34 4.45
C VAL A 95 -15.80 -11.93 5.20
N ASN A 96 -15.87 -11.81 6.53
CA ASN A 96 -14.75 -11.39 7.37
C ASN A 96 -14.17 -10.01 6.97
N SER A 97 -15.03 -9.10 6.46
CA SER A 97 -14.63 -7.75 6.06
C SER A 97 -15.05 -6.69 7.07
N VAL A 98 -14.35 -5.56 7.04
CA VAL A 98 -14.60 -4.43 7.93
C VAL A 98 -14.76 -3.15 7.11
N ALA A 99 -15.86 -2.42 7.25
CA ALA A 99 -16.06 -1.09 6.68
C ALA A 99 -15.93 -0.04 7.79
N ILE A 100 -14.94 0.85 7.70
CA ILE A 100 -14.67 1.89 8.70
C ILE A 100 -14.92 3.28 8.10
N GLY A 101 -15.83 4.03 8.72
CA GLY A 101 -16.19 5.41 8.35
C GLY A 101 -17.54 5.51 7.64
N THR A 102 -18.12 6.72 7.69
CA THR A 102 -19.40 7.04 7.05
C THR A 102 -19.39 6.71 5.56
N GLY A 103 -20.38 5.94 5.08
CA GLY A 103 -20.49 5.55 3.68
C GLY A 103 -19.38 4.63 3.16
N SER A 104 -18.53 4.07 4.02
CA SER A 104 -17.50 3.10 3.58
C SER A 104 -18.14 1.80 3.11
N VAL A 105 -17.55 1.16 2.10
CA VAL A 105 -18.03 -0.09 1.51
C VAL A 105 -16.91 -1.13 1.51
N ALA A 106 -17.11 -2.24 2.22
CA ALA A 106 -16.23 -3.40 2.21
C ALA A 106 -16.92 -4.58 1.50
N SER A 107 -16.63 -4.74 0.21
CA SER A 107 -17.22 -5.78 -0.65
C SER A 107 -16.35 -7.03 -0.82
N GLU A 108 -15.06 -6.93 -0.51
CA GLU A 108 -14.11 -8.03 -0.66
C GLU A 108 -13.92 -8.80 0.65
N PRO A 109 -13.83 -10.15 0.61
CA PRO A 109 -13.62 -10.94 1.81
C PRO A 109 -12.23 -10.71 2.41
N ASN A 110 -12.13 -10.76 3.75
CA ASN A 110 -10.88 -10.56 4.51
C ASN A 110 -10.19 -9.20 4.26
N THR A 111 -10.98 -8.12 4.10
CA THR A 111 -10.46 -6.77 3.86
C THR A 111 -10.95 -5.76 4.88
N VAL A 112 -10.20 -4.67 5.04
CA VAL A 112 -10.66 -3.47 5.75
C VAL A 112 -10.78 -2.34 4.73
N SER A 113 -11.99 -1.83 4.53
CA SER A 113 -12.25 -0.66 3.69
C SER A 113 -12.37 0.59 4.53
N PHE A 114 -11.62 1.62 4.13
CA PHE A 114 -11.66 2.95 4.76
C PHE A 114 -12.45 3.97 3.94
N GLY A 115 -13.19 3.54 2.91
CA GLY A 115 -13.91 4.42 2.00
C GLY A 115 -14.77 3.65 1.01
N SER A 116 -15.01 4.25 -0.15
CA SER A 116 -15.62 3.59 -1.30
C SER A 116 -14.89 4.03 -2.56
N GLN A 117 -15.18 3.42 -3.71
CA GLN A 117 -14.62 3.87 -4.98
C GLN A 117 -14.90 5.36 -5.21
N GLY A 118 -13.86 6.14 -5.45
CA GLY A 118 -13.91 7.60 -5.65
C GLY A 118 -14.09 8.42 -4.37
N ASN A 119 -14.21 7.77 -3.21
CA ASN A 119 -14.32 8.40 -1.89
C ASN A 119 -13.26 7.81 -0.94
N GLU A 120 -12.01 7.74 -1.41
CA GLU A 120 -10.88 7.24 -0.64
C GLU A 120 -10.55 8.19 0.52
N ARG A 121 -10.01 7.62 1.60
CA ARG A 121 -9.53 8.38 2.76
C ARG A 121 -8.03 8.24 2.91
N ARG A 122 -7.38 9.33 3.30
CA ARG A 122 -5.97 9.32 3.68
C ARG A 122 -5.80 8.78 5.09
N LEU A 123 -4.95 7.78 5.25
CA LEU A 123 -4.48 7.32 6.56
C LEU A 123 -3.33 8.23 7.04
N THR A 124 -3.43 8.72 8.28
CA THR A 124 -2.46 9.66 8.86
C THR A 124 -1.97 9.14 10.21
N ASN A 125 -0.84 9.67 10.69
CA ASN A 125 -0.19 9.23 11.94
C ASN A 125 0.24 7.74 11.92
N VAL A 126 0.68 7.27 10.75
CA VAL A 126 1.17 5.90 10.56
C VAL A 126 2.67 5.85 10.82
N ALA A 127 3.07 5.18 11.89
CA ALA A 127 4.49 4.92 12.19
C ALA A 127 5.13 4.04 11.09
N PRO A 128 6.46 4.11 10.90
CA PRO A 128 7.15 3.25 9.93
C PRO A 128 6.93 1.77 10.27
N GLY A 129 6.58 0.96 9.26
CA GLY A 129 6.45 -0.49 9.42
C GLY A 129 7.79 -1.17 9.70
N VAL A 130 7.76 -2.25 10.47
CA VAL A 130 8.94 -3.02 10.89
C VAL A 130 8.88 -4.45 10.36
N ASN A 131 7.72 -5.10 10.43
CA ASN A 131 7.49 -6.46 9.94
C ASN A 131 6.99 -6.47 8.49
N GLY A 132 7.04 -7.64 7.85
CA GLY A 132 6.62 -7.80 6.45
C GLY A 132 5.13 -7.53 6.16
N THR A 133 4.28 -7.56 7.18
CA THR A 133 2.84 -7.30 7.08
C THR A 133 2.44 -5.90 7.61
N ASP A 134 3.41 -5.08 8.00
CA ASP A 134 3.12 -3.74 8.49
C ASP A 134 2.88 -2.78 7.31
N ALA A 135 2.03 -1.77 7.53
CA ALA A 135 1.84 -0.72 6.54
C ALA A 135 3.13 0.10 6.36
N VAL A 136 3.45 0.44 5.11
CA VAL A 136 4.57 1.32 4.76
C VAL A 136 4.07 2.77 4.72
N ASN A 137 4.79 3.69 5.35
CA ASN A 137 4.47 5.12 5.27
C ASN A 137 5.33 5.87 4.22
N MET A 138 4.99 7.14 3.96
CA MET A 138 5.66 7.93 2.92
C MET A 138 7.16 8.16 3.18
N ASN A 139 7.61 8.19 4.44
CA ASN A 139 9.03 8.34 4.75
C ASN A 139 9.83 7.11 4.28
N GLN A 140 9.27 5.91 4.43
CA GLN A 140 9.89 4.68 3.94
C GLN A 140 9.89 4.63 2.40
N LEU A 141 8.79 5.04 1.76
CA LEU A 141 8.71 5.10 0.30
C LEU A 141 9.70 6.13 -0.29
N TRP A 142 9.83 7.30 0.32
CA TRP A 142 10.79 8.32 -0.14
C TRP A 142 12.24 7.85 -0.01
N ARG A 143 12.59 7.06 1.02
CA ARG A 143 13.92 6.44 1.10
C ARG A 143 14.20 5.50 -0.07
N VAL A 144 13.20 4.75 -0.52
CA VAL A 144 13.31 3.92 -1.72
C VAL A 144 13.49 4.78 -2.97
N GLN A 145 12.69 5.84 -3.13
CA GLN A 145 12.80 6.76 -4.27
C GLN A 145 14.17 7.44 -4.33
N SER A 146 14.71 7.91 -3.21
CA SER A 146 16.06 8.47 -3.15
C SER A 146 17.12 7.46 -3.56
N GLY A 147 17.02 6.22 -3.06
CA GLY A 147 17.94 5.15 -3.48
C GLY A 147 17.89 4.86 -4.99
N ILE A 148 16.71 4.91 -5.61
CA ILE A 148 16.56 4.75 -7.06
C ILE A 148 17.24 5.91 -7.82
N ASN A 149 17.09 7.15 -7.34
CA ASN A 149 17.74 8.30 -7.95
C ASN A 149 19.28 8.18 -7.88
N ASP A 150 19.81 7.70 -6.75
CA ASP A 150 21.25 7.46 -6.60
C ASP A 150 21.76 6.38 -7.55
N VAL A 151 21.00 5.29 -7.75
CA VAL A 151 21.34 4.24 -8.71
C VAL A 151 21.34 4.78 -10.14
N ALA A 152 20.33 5.57 -10.51
CA ALA A 152 20.25 6.18 -11.84
C ALA A 152 21.43 7.14 -12.08
N HIS A 153 21.75 7.98 -11.10
CA HIS A 153 22.90 8.90 -11.16
C HIS A 153 24.22 8.15 -11.36
N ARG A 154 24.46 7.10 -10.58
CA ARG A 154 25.66 6.24 -10.72
C ARG A 154 25.70 5.58 -12.10
N ALA A 155 24.60 5.00 -12.56
CA ALA A 155 24.54 4.35 -13.87
C ALA A 155 24.82 5.32 -15.03
N TYR A 156 24.14 6.47 -15.07
CA TYR A 156 24.32 7.44 -16.16
C TYR A 156 25.70 8.10 -16.13
N SER A 157 26.21 8.43 -14.95
CA SER A 157 27.58 8.93 -14.82
C SER A 157 28.62 7.88 -15.24
N GLY A 158 28.37 6.60 -14.98
CA GLY A 158 29.21 5.49 -15.42
C GLY A 158 29.23 5.32 -16.93
N ILE A 159 28.09 5.48 -17.61
CA ILE A 159 27.98 5.46 -19.08
C ILE A 159 28.71 6.67 -19.68
N ALA A 160 28.49 7.87 -19.15
CA ALA A 160 29.21 9.06 -19.59
C ALA A 160 30.74 8.88 -19.45
N ALA A 161 31.19 8.26 -18.36
CA ALA A 161 32.59 7.95 -18.12
C ALA A 161 33.14 6.90 -19.10
N ALA A 162 32.35 5.88 -19.45
CA ALA A 162 32.71 4.92 -20.49
C ALA A 162 32.85 5.59 -21.86
N THR A 163 31.93 6.50 -22.21
CA THR A 163 32.03 7.32 -23.44
C THR A 163 33.25 8.25 -23.41
N ALA A 164 33.60 8.81 -22.26
CA ALA A 164 34.81 9.63 -22.13
C ALA A 164 36.08 8.80 -22.37
N LEU A 165 36.13 7.54 -21.89
CA LEU A 165 37.27 6.65 -22.06
C LEU A 165 37.58 6.31 -23.52
N THR A 166 36.56 6.21 -24.38
CA THR A 166 36.74 5.91 -25.82
C THR A 166 37.39 7.07 -26.56
N MET A 167 37.23 8.31 -26.08
CA MET A 167 37.76 9.52 -26.71
C MET A 167 39.22 9.83 -26.33
N ILE A 168 39.85 9.07 -25.43
CA ILE A 168 41.26 9.26 -25.09
C ILE A 168 42.14 8.89 -26.31
N PRO A 169 42.98 9.82 -26.82
CA PRO A 169 43.85 9.58 -27.98
C PRO A 169 44.84 8.44 -27.77
N GLU A 170 45.21 7.76 -28.86
CA GLU A 170 46.29 6.78 -28.87
C GLU A 170 47.67 7.42 -29.04
N VAL A 171 48.71 6.66 -28.72
CA VAL A 171 50.11 7.04 -28.95
C VAL A 171 50.47 7.04 -30.45
N ASP A 172 51.02 8.16 -30.90
CA ASP A 172 51.45 8.39 -32.28
C ASP A 172 52.58 7.44 -32.73
N PRO A 173 52.75 7.21 -34.05
CA PRO A 173 53.89 6.47 -34.60
C PRO A 173 55.24 7.05 -34.17
N GLY A 174 56.20 6.17 -33.84
CA GLY A 174 57.53 6.58 -33.37
C GLY A 174 57.57 7.14 -31.94
N LYS A 175 56.44 7.16 -31.21
CA LYS A 175 56.35 7.51 -29.78
C LYS A 175 55.99 6.28 -28.94
N THR A 176 56.42 6.27 -27.69
CA THR A 176 56.29 5.09 -26.80
C THR A 176 55.13 5.21 -25.82
N ILE A 177 54.81 6.42 -25.35
CA ILE A 177 53.76 6.67 -24.35
C ILE A 177 52.98 7.93 -24.75
N ALA A 178 51.66 7.90 -24.57
CA ALA A 178 50.80 9.07 -24.58
C ALA A 178 49.86 9.08 -23.37
N VAL A 179 49.66 10.26 -22.80
CA VAL A 179 48.66 10.52 -21.76
C VAL A 179 47.59 11.39 -22.39
N GLY A 180 46.34 10.97 -22.28
CA GLY A 180 45.22 11.67 -22.88
C GLY A 180 44.09 11.90 -21.90
N VAL A 181 43.30 12.91 -22.20
CA VAL A 181 42.05 13.21 -21.51
C VAL A 181 40.88 13.04 -22.47
N GLY A 182 39.78 12.49 -21.98
CA GLY A 182 38.53 12.36 -22.70
C GLY A 182 37.39 13.01 -21.93
N ALA A 183 36.33 13.38 -22.65
CA ALA A 183 35.10 13.87 -22.06
C ALA A 183 33.91 13.16 -22.71
N GLY A 184 32.86 12.91 -21.94
CA GLY A 184 31.68 12.21 -22.39
C GLY A 184 30.44 12.74 -21.67
N SER A 185 29.29 12.63 -22.33
CA SER A 185 28.01 12.99 -21.73
C SER A 185 26.94 11.98 -22.11
N TYR A 186 26.00 11.71 -21.20
CA TYR A 186 24.84 10.85 -21.43
C TYR A 186 23.65 11.33 -20.60
N GLN A 187 22.51 11.61 -21.26
CA GLN A 187 21.25 12.02 -20.62
C GLN A 187 21.41 13.17 -19.59
N GLY A 188 22.22 14.18 -19.91
CA GLY A 188 22.48 15.34 -19.04
C GLY A 188 23.59 15.14 -18.00
N TYR A 189 24.15 13.93 -17.86
CA TYR A 189 25.31 13.66 -17.01
C TYR A 189 26.59 13.75 -17.83
N SER A 190 27.61 14.39 -17.28
CA SER A 190 28.94 14.47 -17.89
C SER A 190 29.98 13.72 -17.06
N ALA A 191 31.03 13.28 -17.72
CA ALA A 191 32.19 12.65 -17.11
C ALA A 191 33.45 13.00 -17.88
N GLY A 192 34.57 13.05 -17.15
CA GLY A 192 35.91 13.10 -17.73
C GLY A 192 36.54 11.72 -17.72
N ALA A 193 37.61 11.54 -18.46
CA ALA A 193 38.46 10.37 -18.34
C ALA A 193 39.92 10.74 -18.54
N ILE A 194 40.81 10.02 -17.87
CA ILE A 194 42.26 10.11 -18.05
C ILE A 194 42.75 8.71 -18.39
N GLY A 195 43.65 8.61 -19.35
CA GLY A 195 44.25 7.32 -19.68
C GLY A 195 45.64 7.46 -20.25
N VAL A 196 46.32 6.32 -20.23
CA VAL A 196 47.67 6.15 -20.76
C VAL A 196 47.58 5.11 -21.85
N SER A 197 48.15 5.43 -23.02
CA SER A 197 48.40 4.46 -24.08
C SER A 197 49.90 4.26 -24.25
N VAL A 198 50.30 3.00 -24.43
CA VAL A 198 51.70 2.58 -24.53
C VAL A 198 51.86 1.76 -25.80
N ARG A 199 52.92 2.06 -26.57
CA ARG A 199 53.34 1.28 -27.74
C ARG A 199 54.58 0.49 -27.37
N PHE A 200 54.49 -0.83 -27.47
CA PHE A 200 55.62 -1.72 -27.20
C PHE A 200 56.44 -1.99 -28.46
N THR A 201 55.76 -2.18 -29.59
CA THR A 201 56.33 -2.32 -30.94
C THR A 201 55.45 -1.60 -31.94
N ASP A 202 55.86 -1.48 -33.21
CA ASP A 202 55.02 -0.87 -34.24
C ASP A 202 53.67 -1.59 -34.43
N SER A 203 53.63 -2.87 -34.10
CA SER A 203 52.46 -3.73 -34.19
C SER A 203 51.68 -3.89 -32.88
N LEU A 204 52.23 -3.58 -31.70
CA LEU A 204 51.63 -3.89 -30.40
C LEU A 204 51.41 -2.64 -29.53
N LYS A 205 50.15 -2.39 -29.14
CA LYS A 205 49.76 -1.29 -28.25
C LYS A 205 48.89 -1.77 -27.08
N ALA A 206 48.92 -1.04 -25.97
CA ALA A 206 47.98 -1.17 -24.87
C ALA A 206 47.44 0.20 -24.43
N LYS A 207 46.23 0.21 -23.88
CA LYS A 207 45.58 1.39 -23.31
C LYS A 207 44.96 1.04 -21.97
N LEU A 208 45.12 1.93 -21.00
CA LEU A 208 44.50 1.87 -19.68
C LEU A 208 43.89 3.23 -19.39
N GLY A 209 42.72 3.27 -18.75
CA GLY A 209 42.09 4.53 -18.40
C GLY A 209 41.11 4.42 -17.25
N VAL A 210 40.88 5.57 -16.62
CA VAL A 210 39.88 5.79 -15.58
C VAL A 210 38.95 6.91 -16.04
N GLY A 211 37.67 6.62 -16.11
CA GLY A 211 36.60 7.59 -16.27
C GLY A 211 36.09 8.05 -14.90
N ILE A 212 35.90 9.35 -14.74
CA ILE A 212 35.50 10.02 -13.51
C ILE A 212 34.20 10.77 -13.81
N GLY A 213 33.09 10.27 -13.28
CA GLY A 213 31.77 10.88 -13.40
C GLY A 213 31.24 11.37 -12.03
N GLY A 214 30.15 12.15 -12.05
CA GLY A 214 29.58 12.78 -10.85
C GLY A 214 29.07 11.83 -9.75
N GLY A 215 29.15 10.51 -9.92
CA GLY A 215 28.67 9.53 -8.92
C GLY A 215 29.47 8.23 -8.83
N SER A 216 30.41 7.96 -9.74
CA SER A 216 31.23 6.74 -9.74
C SER A 216 32.43 6.86 -10.68
N ASN A 217 33.45 6.02 -10.45
CA ASN A 217 34.58 5.84 -11.34
C ASN A 217 34.39 4.59 -12.21
N THR A 218 34.75 4.68 -13.48
CA THR A 218 34.76 3.56 -14.43
C THR A 218 36.20 3.28 -14.83
N TYR A 219 36.59 2.01 -14.97
CA TYR A 219 37.94 1.61 -15.36
C TYR A 219 37.87 0.82 -16.66
N GLY A 220 38.84 1.03 -17.55
CA GLY A 220 38.90 0.33 -18.83
C GLY A 220 40.33 0.05 -19.25
N GLY A 221 40.54 -1.09 -19.90
CA GLY A 221 41.83 -1.48 -20.44
C GLY A 221 41.67 -2.31 -21.71
N GLY A 222 42.64 -2.21 -22.63
CA GLY A 222 42.63 -2.95 -23.89
C GLY A 222 44.02 -3.06 -24.48
N VAL A 223 44.21 -4.05 -25.35
CA VAL A 223 45.45 -4.33 -26.10
C VAL A 223 45.08 -4.53 -27.56
N SER A 224 45.90 -4.05 -28.48
CA SER A 224 45.74 -4.25 -29.92
C SER A 224 47.04 -4.72 -30.56
N TYR A 225 46.91 -5.61 -31.55
CA TYR A 225 48.02 -6.11 -32.37
C TYR A 225 47.68 -5.96 -33.86
N GLN A 226 48.61 -5.46 -34.68
CA GLN A 226 48.44 -5.23 -36.12
C GLN A 226 49.54 -5.95 -36.92
N TRP A 227 49.19 -6.56 -38.06
CA TRP A 227 50.09 -7.29 -38.95
C TRP A 227 50.01 -6.76 -40.39
#